data_AF-A0A0S8J1K0-F1
#
_entry.id   AF-A0A0S8J1K0-F1
#
_cell.length_a   1.000
_cell.length_b   1.000
_cell.length_c   1.000
_cell.angle_alpha   90.00
_cell.angle_beta   90.00
_cell.angle_gamma   90.00
#
_symmetry.space_group_name_H-M   'P 1'
#
loop_
_entity.id
_entity.type
_entity.pdbx_description
1 polymer ?
#
loop_
_entity_poly.entity_id
_entity_poly.type
_entity_poly.pdbx_seq_one_letter_code
_entity_poly.pdbx_strand_id
1 'polypeptide(L)'
;VTYAGGEKKTEASSSEGMSETLSLGRVAKIYGPVTFSHGMHSLVAEDCATCHHHSPAGQTPACSKCHAASSESKQSGIPGLKDAYHRQCMGCHREMDMGPTGCAECHTSKGAKVIKVAQETRIEKKPERGPEVTILNTLEKLYEPVTFSHDVHTLLAEDCGTCHHHSEPGQTPACSECHGAPFDPKNLNMPGLKGAYHLQCMGCHQEMESGPTGCNECHAKKVSQKTARDEM
;
A
#
# COMPACT_ATOMS: atom_id res chain seq x y z
N VAL A 1 -75.20 -18.38 -25.93
CA VAL A 1 -73.78 -18.35 -26.34
C VAL A 1 -73.14 -17.10 -25.75
N THR A 2 -71.87 -17.22 -25.38
CA THR A 2 -70.93 -16.34 -24.67
C THR A 2 -70.87 -14.83 -24.99
N TYR A 3 -70.22 -14.10 -24.06
CA TYR A 3 -69.73 -12.69 -24.09
C TYR A 3 -70.80 -11.60 -23.84
N ALA A 4 -70.71 -10.65 -22.89
CA ALA A 4 -69.66 -10.04 -22.03
C ALA A 4 -69.15 -8.66 -22.51
N GLY A 5 -69.21 -7.69 -21.59
CA GLY A 5 -68.67 -6.33 -21.71
C GLY A 5 -68.72 -5.64 -20.35
N GLY A 6 -67.61 -5.03 -19.92
CA GLY A 6 -67.43 -4.49 -18.56
C GLY A 6 -67.57 -2.97 -18.45
N GLU A 7 -67.78 -2.49 -17.22
CA GLU A 7 -68.05 -1.08 -16.93
C GLU A 7 -66.79 -0.28 -16.52
N LYS A 8 -66.94 1.05 -16.41
CA LYS A 8 -65.84 2.02 -16.42
C LYS A 8 -65.04 2.10 -15.11
N LYS A 9 -63.74 2.43 -15.24
CA LYS A 9 -62.96 3.08 -14.18
C LYS A 9 -63.44 4.52 -13.94
N THR A 10 -63.28 5.00 -12.71
CA THR A 10 -63.32 6.42 -12.32
C THR A 10 -61.99 6.84 -11.67
N GLU A 11 -61.81 8.13 -11.37
CA GLU A 11 -60.50 8.78 -11.25
C GLU A 11 -60.16 9.27 -9.83
N ALA A 12 -58.88 9.13 -9.45
CA ALA A 12 -58.10 10.01 -8.56
C ALA A 12 -56.63 9.52 -8.67
N SER A 13 -55.56 10.28 -9.00
CA SER A 13 -55.18 11.70 -8.87
C SER A 13 -54.23 11.97 -7.68
N SER A 14 -52.99 12.35 -8.04
CA SER A 14 -51.99 13.10 -7.26
C SER A 14 -51.02 12.38 -6.29
N SER A 15 -49.78 12.92 -6.29
CA SER A 15 -48.68 12.76 -5.32
C SER A 15 -48.03 11.38 -5.15
N GLU A 16 -47.26 10.93 -6.15
CA GLU A 16 -46.14 10.01 -5.89
C GLU A 16 -44.96 10.78 -5.27
N GLY A 17 -44.79 10.64 -3.95
CA GLY A 17 -43.69 11.25 -3.19
C GLY A 17 -42.43 10.39 -3.18
N MET A 18 -41.27 11.00 -3.40
CA MET A 18 -39.97 10.32 -3.46
C MET A 18 -39.55 9.75 -2.09
N SER A 19 -39.21 8.45 -2.04
CA SER A 19 -38.19 7.92 -1.14
C SER A 19 -37.52 6.68 -1.77
N GLU A 20 -36.32 6.81 -2.34
CA GLU A 20 -35.04 6.84 -1.61
C GLU A 20 -34.69 5.51 -0.87
N THR A 21 -35.03 4.35 -1.45
CA THR A 21 -34.39 3.06 -1.07
C THR A 21 -33.41 2.60 -2.16
N LEU A 22 -32.32 3.35 -2.34
CA LEU A 22 -31.23 2.98 -3.24
C LEU A 22 -30.46 1.77 -2.68
N SER A 23 -30.69 0.58 -3.24
CA SER A 23 -30.15 -0.67 -2.71
C SER A 23 -28.61 -0.76 -2.79
N LEU A 24 -27.96 -0.48 -1.67
CA LEU A 24 -26.50 -0.48 -1.49
C LEU A 24 -25.83 -1.84 -1.75
N GLY A 25 -26.60 -2.93 -1.87
CA GLY A 25 -26.10 -4.26 -2.25
C GLY A 25 -25.36 -4.30 -3.60
N ARG A 26 -25.52 -3.29 -4.46
CA ARG A 26 -24.75 -3.15 -5.71
C ARG A 26 -23.26 -2.86 -5.47
N VAL A 27 -22.91 -2.22 -4.36
CA VAL A 27 -21.54 -1.73 -4.07
C VAL A 27 -20.55 -2.88 -3.84
N ALA A 28 -20.90 -3.87 -3.01
CA ALA A 28 -20.06 -5.05 -2.75
C ALA A 28 -19.83 -5.96 -3.98
N LYS A 29 -20.61 -5.75 -5.05
CA LYS A 29 -20.46 -6.43 -6.34
C LYS A 29 -19.52 -5.69 -7.31
N ILE A 30 -19.31 -4.39 -7.10
CA ILE A 30 -18.41 -3.53 -7.89
C ILE A 30 -16.98 -3.53 -7.32
N TYR A 31 -16.84 -3.60 -6.00
CA TYR A 31 -15.55 -3.47 -5.30
C TYR A 31 -15.01 -4.82 -4.81
N GLY A 32 -13.71 -5.04 -4.96
CA GLY A 32 -12.96 -6.23 -4.58
C GLY A 32 -12.49 -6.22 -3.12
N PRO A 33 -11.69 -7.22 -2.71
CA PRO A 33 -11.03 -7.21 -1.40
C PRO A 33 -9.99 -6.08 -1.33
N VAL A 34 -9.76 -5.59 -0.11
CA VAL A 34 -8.66 -4.69 0.22
C VAL A 34 -7.44 -5.53 0.59
N THR A 35 -6.28 -5.22 0.03
CA THR A 35 -4.98 -5.72 0.48
C THR A 35 -4.42 -4.77 1.54
N PHE A 36 -4.09 -5.29 2.73
CA PHE A 36 -3.66 -4.47 3.87
C PHE A 36 -2.28 -4.91 4.37
N SER A 37 -1.28 -4.03 4.25
CA SER A 37 0.06 -4.27 4.78
C SER A 37 0.11 -3.91 6.27
N HIS A 38 -0.10 -4.91 7.13
CA HIS A 38 -0.06 -4.72 8.59
C HIS A 38 1.31 -4.20 9.05
N GLY A 39 2.41 -4.67 8.45
CA GLY A 39 3.77 -4.27 8.82
C GLY A 39 3.98 -2.75 8.71
N MET A 40 3.65 -2.16 7.56
CA MET A 40 3.74 -0.71 7.33
C MET A 40 2.89 0.08 8.33
N HIS A 41 1.63 -0.31 8.54
CA HIS A 41 0.74 0.40 9.47
C HIS A 41 1.22 0.30 10.93
N SER A 42 1.84 -0.82 11.35
CA SER A 42 2.42 -0.97 12.69
C SER A 42 3.74 -0.22 12.92
N LEU A 43 4.30 0.44 11.89
CA LEU A 43 5.45 1.35 12.02
C LEU A 43 5.01 2.84 12.08
N VAL A 44 3.78 3.14 11.67
CA VAL A 44 3.23 4.51 11.65
C VAL A 44 2.26 4.76 12.82
N ALA A 45 1.52 3.74 13.25
CA ALA A 45 0.67 3.83 14.44
C ALA A 45 1.50 3.86 15.73
N GLU A 46 1.14 4.73 16.67
CA GLU A 46 1.83 4.87 17.97
C GLU A 46 1.77 3.58 18.81
N ASP A 47 0.65 2.85 18.75
CA ASP A 47 0.48 1.57 19.44
C ASP A 47 -0.50 0.61 18.75
N CYS A 48 -0.65 -0.59 19.33
CA CYS A 48 -1.61 -1.58 18.83
C CYS A 48 -3.09 -1.20 19.11
N ALA A 49 -3.37 -0.44 20.17
CA ALA A 49 -4.74 -0.10 20.59
C ALA A 49 -5.40 0.95 19.68
N THR A 50 -4.58 1.77 19.01
CA THR A 50 -4.93 2.71 17.94
C THR A 50 -5.84 2.06 16.89
N CYS A 51 -5.59 0.79 16.55
CA CYS A 51 -6.42 -0.01 15.62
C CYS A 51 -7.19 -1.16 16.30
N HIS A 52 -6.61 -1.84 17.28
CA HIS A 52 -7.29 -2.88 18.07
C HIS A 52 -7.95 -2.30 19.31
N HIS A 53 -8.86 -1.34 19.10
CA HIS A 53 -9.60 -0.67 20.17
C HIS A 53 -10.37 -1.65 21.06
N HIS A 54 -10.65 -1.23 22.30
CA HIS A 54 -11.50 -1.93 23.27
C HIS A 54 -11.16 -3.41 23.52
N SER A 55 -9.96 -3.84 23.14
CA SER A 55 -9.47 -5.22 23.28
C SER A 55 -8.61 -5.34 24.55
N PRO A 56 -8.65 -6.48 25.27
CA PRO A 56 -7.75 -6.68 26.42
C PRO A 56 -6.28 -6.58 25.99
N ALA A 57 -5.42 -6.08 26.88
CA ALA A 57 -4.00 -5.93 26.60
C ALA A 57 -3.36 -7.24 26.10
N GLY A 58 -2.63 -7.16 24.98
CA GLY A 58 -2.06 -8.32 24.29
C GLY A 58 -3.01 -9.09 23.37
N GLN A 59 -4.26 -8.64 23.17
CA GLN A 59 -5.19 -9.26 22.22
C GLN A 59 -5.42 -8.36 21.00
N THR A 60 -5.21 -8.92 19.80
CA THR A 60 -5.42 -8.26 18.51
C THR A 60 -6.53 -8.97 17.70
N PRO A 61 -7.81 -8.89 18.14
CA PRO A 61 -8.91 -9.53 17.43
C PRO A 61 -9.14 -8.89 16.06
N ALA A 62 -9.45 -9.72 15.06
CA ALA A 62 -9.93 -9.24 13.76
C ALA A 62 -11.27 -8.48 13.92
N CYS A 63 -11.40 -7.35 13.23
CA CYS A 63 -12.54 -6.41 13.36
C CYS A 63 -13.91 -7.10 13.24
N SER A 64 -14.01 -8.12 12.37
CA SER A 64 -15.22 -8.91 12.12
C SER A 64 -15.72 -9.76 13.30
N LYS A 65 -14.94 -9.89 14.40
CA LYS A 65 -15.44 -10.52 15.65
C LYS A 65 -16.48 -9.66 16.37
N CYS A 66 -16.45 -8.34 16.18
CA CYS A 66 -17.35 -7.39 16.85
C CYS A 66 -18.15 -6.55 15.86
N HIS A 67 -17.52 -6.08 14.77
CA HIS A 67 -18.17 -5.32 13.73
C HIS A 67 -18.85 -6.27 12.73
N ALA A 68 -20.18 -6.31 12.74
CA ALA A 68 -20.97 -7.18 11.87
C ALA A 68 -20.83 -6.81 10.38
N ALA A 69 -20.94 -7.78 9.47
CA ALA A 69 -20.88 -7.52 8.03
C ALA A 69 -22.10 -6.73 7.49
N SER A 70 -23.19 -6.66 8.26
CA SER A 70 -24.36 -5.82 8.01
C SER A 70 -24.16 -4.38 8.53
N SER A 71 -24.84 -3.42 7.91
CA SER A 71 -25.05 -2.08 8.49
C SER A 71 -25.88 -2.17 9.78
N GLU A 72 -26.80 -3.12 9.84
CA GLU A 72 -27.55 -3.52 11.03
C GLU A 72 -26.59 -4.09 12.08
N SER A 73 -26.20 -3.27 13.05
CA SER A 73 -25.48 -3.70 14.26
C SER A 73 -26.46 -4.22 15.31
N LYS A 74 -26.36 -5.51 15.68
CA LYS A 74 -27.23 -6.14 16.70
C LYS A 74 -26.97 -5.64 18.14
N GLN A 75 -26.03 -4.71 18.32
CA GLN A 75 -25.64 -4.12 19.59
C GLN A 75 -25.48 -2.61 19.37
N SER A 76 -26.25 -1.82 20.13
CA SER A 76 -26.29 -0.36 19.99
C SER A 76 -24.90 0.28 20.16
N GLY A 77 -24.49 1.09 19.19
CA GLY A 77 -23.26 1.89 19.23
C GLY A 77 -22.04 1.25 18.54
N ILE A 78 -22.04 -0.04 18.23
CA ILE A 78 -20.95 -0.69 17.48
C ILE A 78 -21.22 -0.51 15.97
N PRO A 79 -20.35 0.17 15.18
CA PRO A 79 -20.57 0.33 13.74
C PRO A 79 -20.43 -1.00 13.00
N GLY A 80 -21.14 -1.13 11.86
CA GLY A 80 -20.93 -2.24 10.92
C GLY A 80 -19.52 -2.24 10.33
N LEU A 81 -19.05 -3.40 9.87
CA LEU A 81 -17.67 -3.66 9.43
C LEU A 81 -17.21 -2.71 8.31
N LYS A 82 -18.11 -2.38 7.37
CA LYS A 82 -17.87 -1.37 6.35
C LYS A 82 -17.49 -0.04 7.00
N ASP A 83 -18.33 0.45 7.90
CA ASP A 83 -18.23 1.81 8.45
C ASP A 83 -17.12 1.90 9.51
N ALA A 84 -16.78 0.79 10.17
CA ALA A 84 -15.58 0.67 10.98
C ALA A 84 -14.31 0.89 10.14
N TYR A 85 -14.13 0.18 9.01
CA TYR A 85 -12.95 0.37 8.15
C TYR A 85 -12.90 1.77 7.51
N HIS A 86 -14.02 2.29 6.98
CA HIS A 86 -14.04 3.61 6.35
C HIS A 86 -13.88 4.76 7.36
N ARG A 87 -14.21 4.54 8.65
CA ARG A 87 -13.90 5.50 9.72
C ARG A 87 -12.43 5.41 10.13
N GLN A 88 -11.92 4.21 10.38
CA GLN A 88 -10.55 4.01 10.86
C GLN A 88 -9.51 4.43 9.82
N CYS A 89 -9.49 3.74 8.67
CA CYS A 89 -8.42 3.91 7.69
C CYS A 89 -8.46 5.32 7.07
N MET A 90 -9.61 5.73 6.53
CA MET A 90 -9.73 7.07 5.93
C MET A 90 -9.71 8.19 6.98
N GLY A 91 -10.00 7.90 8.25
CA GLY A 91 -9.87 8.86 9.35
C GLY A 91 -8.41 9.23 9.55
N CYS A 92 -7.61 8.22 9.93
CA CYS A 92 -6.17 8.33 10.10
C CYS A 92 -5.47 8.92 8.86
N HIS A 93 -5.81 8.46 7.66
CA HIS A 93 -5.21 8.99 6.42
C HIS A 93 -5.52 10.47 6.17
N ARG A 94 -6.71 10.97 6.53
CA ARG A 94 -7.04 12.41 6.42
C ARG A 94 -6.46 13.25 7.55
N GLU A 95 -6.21 12.64 8.70
CA GLU A 95 -5.68 13.33 9.89
C GLU A 95 -4.16 13.54 9.79
N MET A 96 -3.45 12.58 9.20
CA MET A 96 -2.01 12.67 8.91
C MET A 96 -1.70 13.22 7.51
N ASP A 97 -2.71 13.45 6.67
CA ASP A 97 -2.61 13.73 5.22
C ASP A 97 -1.74 12.69 4.46
N MET A 98 -1.86 11.42 4.85
CA MET A 98 -1.03 10.30 4.39
C MET A 98 -1.88 9.08 4.04
N GLY A 99 -1.87 8.68 2.78
CA GLY A 99 -2.44 7.41 2.32
C GLY A 99 -3.82 7.52 1.64
N PRO A 100 -4.29 6.42 1.02
CA PRO A 100 -5.44 6.42 0.12
C PRO A 100 -6.77 6.74 0.81
N THR A 101 -7.61 7.53 0.14
CA THR A 101 -8.98 7.86 0.61
C THR A 101 -10.06 7.64 -0.46
N GLY A 102 -9.68 7.37 -1.71
CA GLY A 102 -10.57 7.00 -2.81
C GLY A 102 -10.97 5.53 -2.78
N CYS A 103 -12.22 5.25 -3.14
CA CYS A 103 -12.80 3.90 -3.07
C CYS A 103 -11.99 2.83 -3.82
N ALA A 104 -11.47 3.17 -5.01
CA ALA A 104 -10.76 2.25 -5.89
C ALA A 104 -9.28 2.03 -5.50
N GLU A 105 -8.72 2.90 -4.66
CA GLU A 105 -7.34 2.83 -4.19
C GLU A 105 -7.18 1.71 -3.16
N CYS A 106 -8.16 1.59 -2.24
CA CYS A 106 -8.26 0.48 -1.31
C CYS A 106 -8.93 -0.76 -1.94
N HIS A 107 -9.99 -0.58 -2.73
CA HIS A 107 -10.76 -1.69 -3.31
C HIS A 107 -10.52 -1.89 -4.81
N THR A 108 -9.75 -2.92 -5.16
CA THR A 108 -9.59 -3.41 -6.53
C THR A 108 -10.93 -3.59 -7.25
N SER A 109 -11.17 -2.90 -8.38
CA SER A 109 -12.48 -2.90 -9.02
C SER A 109 -12.79 -4.22 -9.74
N LYS A 110 -13.96 -4.81 -9.47
CA LYS A 110 -14.51 -6.03 -10.12
C LYS A 110 -15.02 -5.70 -11.53
N GLY A 111 -14.11 -5.20 -12.36
CA GLY A 111 -14.36 -4.75 -13.74
C GLY A 111 -13.12 -4.81 -14.64
N ALA A 112 -11.91 -4.93 -14.06
CA ALA A 112 -10.71 -5.27 -14.82
C ALA A 112 -10.91 -6.60 -15.56
N LYS A 113 -11.00 -6.55 -16.90
CA LYS A 113 -11.22 -7.74 -17.72
C LYS A 113 -10.01 -8.66 -17.62
N VAL A 114 -10.17 -9.80 -16.92
CA VAL A 114 -9.31 -10.97 -17.12
C VAL A 114 -9.59 -11.50 -18.53
N ILE A 115 -8.84 -11.02 -19.52
CA ILE A 115 -8.95 -11.47 -20.91
C ILE A 115 -8.48 -12.92 -20.97
N LYS A 116 -9.43 -13.85 -21.07
CA LYS A 116 -9.13 -15.23 -21.45
C LYS A 116 -8.86 -15.27 -22.96
N VAL A 117 -7.59 -15.24 -23.34
CA VAL A 117 -7.15 -15.81 -24.63
C VAL A 117 -6.77 -17.27 -24.39
N ALA A 118 -7.07 -18.15 -25.33
CA ALA A 118 -6.69 -19.56 -25.25
C ALA A 118 -5.24 -19.78 -25.74
N GLN A 119 -4.53 -20.66 -25.03
CA GLN A 119 -3.79 -21.83 -25.55
C GLN A 119 -3.43 -21.82 -27.06
N GLU A 120 -2.19 -22.07 -27.50
CA GLU A 120 -1.00 -22.50 -26.75
C GLU A 120 0.31 -22.25 -27.54
N THR A 121 1.18 -21.33 -27.11
CA THR A 121 2.59 -21.23 -27.56
C THR A 121 3.55 -20.75 -26.44
N ARG A 122 3.75 -21.63 -25.46
CA ARG A 122 4.98 -21.82 -24.64
C ARG A 122 6.27 -21.26 -25.32
N ILE A 123 7.22 -20.53 -24.73
CA ILE A 123 7.60 -19.98 -23.39
C ILE A 123 8.74 -18.96 -23.69
N GLU A 124 9.07 -17.84 -23.03
CA GLU A 124 8.61 -16.98 -21.91
C GLU A 124 9.34 -15.59 -22.03
N LYS A 125 9.33 -14.59 -21.13
CA LYS A 125 8.82 -14.38 -19.75
C LYS A 125 7.93 -13.14 -19.67
N LYS A 126 7.09 -13.08 -18.64
CA LYS A 126 6.45 -11.83 -18.15
C LYS A 126 7.48 -11.04 -17.32
N PRO A 127 7.50 -9.69 -17.32
CA PRO A 127 8.30 -8.96 -16.33
C PRO A 127 7.84 -9.36 -14.93
N GLU A 128 8.77 -9.95 -14.17
CA GLU A 128 8.53 -10.33 -12.79
C GLU A 128 8.35 -9.05 -11.99
N ARG A 129 7.28 -8.96 -11.18
CA ARG A 129 7.19 -7.88 -10.20
C ARG A 129 8.38 -8.06 -9.26
N GLY A 130 9.15 -6.99 -9.07
CA GLY A 130 10.26 -6.99 -8.13
C GLY A 130 9.80 -7.34 -6.70
N PRO A 131 10.75 -7.58 -5.78
CA PRO A 131 10.45 -7.98 -4.41
C PRO A 131 9.50 -7.00 -3.73
N GLU A 132 8.72 -7.49 -2.76
CA GLU A 132 7.89 -6.63 -1.91
C GLU A 132 8.78 -5.77 -1.01
N VAL A 133 9.73 -6.41 -0.32
CA VAL A 133 10.74 -5.76 0.51
C VAL A 133 12.13 -6.30 0.14
N THR A 134 13.10 -5.39 0.04
CA THR A 134 14.53 -5.69 -0.15
C THR A 134 15.30 -5.23 1.09
N ILE A 135 16.31 -5.99 1.51
CA ILE A 135 17.24 -5.54 2.56
C ILE A 135 18.54 -5.06 1.92
N LEU A 136 18.85 -3.76 2.03
CA LEU A 136 20.08 -3.18 1.50
C LEU A 136 21.20 -3.33 2.55
N ASN A 137 21.91 -4.45 2.50
CA ASN A 137 22.94 -4.80 3.48
C ASN A 137 24.39 -4.79 2.94
N THR A 138 24.64 -4.38 1.70
CA THR A 138 26.00 -4.41 1.08
C THR A 138 27.05 -3.62 1.88
N LEU A 139 26.62 -2.65 2.69
CA LEU A 139 27.47 -1.83 3.56
C LEU A 139 27.34 -2.18 5.06
N GLU A 140 26.78 -3.35 5.40
CA GLU A 140 26.47 -3.80 6.78
C GLU A 140 27.66 -3.88 7.73
N LYS A 141 28.90 -3.81 7.22
CA LYS A 141 30.13 -3.74 8.02
C LYS A 141 30.33 -2.37 8.70
N LEU A 142 29.64 -1.34 8.23
CA LEU A 142 29.79 0.06 8.67
C LEU A 142 28.48 0.70 9.16
N TYR A 143 27.34 0.19 8.70
CA TYR A 143 25.99 0.68 9.00
C TYR A 143 25.07 -0.51 9.32
N GLU A 144 23.91 -0.26 9.91
CA GLU A 144 22.83 -1.24 9.92
C GLU A 144 22.20 -1.38 8.52
N PRO A 145 21.63 -2.55 8.17
CA PRO A 145 20.94 -2.72 6.90
C PRO A 145 19.69 -1.84 6.79
N VAL A 146 19.40 -1.33 5.59
CA VAL A 146 18.13 -0.62 5.32
C VAL A 146 17.07 -1.64 4.91
N THR A 147 15.92 -1.64 5.56
CA THR A 147 14.72 -2.34 5.09
C THR A 147 14.00 -1.44 4.09
N PHE A 148 13.97 -1.82 2.81
CA PHE A 148 13.43 -1.02 1.71
C PHE A 148 12.15 -1.65 1.14
N SER A 149 11.01 -1.01 1.33
CA SER A 149 9.71 -1.41 0.76
C SER A 149 9.68 -1.10 -0.74
N HIS A 150 10.22 -2.02 -1.52
CA HIS A 150 10.38 -1.87 -2.97
C HIS A 150 9.03 -1.78 -3.68
N ASP A 151 7.99 -2.49 -3.20
CA ASP A 151 6.63 -2.37 -3.71
C ASP A 151 6.11 -0.92 -3.66
N VAL A 152 6.17 -0.27 -2.49
CA VAL A 152 5.71 1.11 -2.27
C VAL A 152 6.44 2.08 -3.20
N HIS A 153 7.75 1.96 -3.36
CA HIS A 153 8.51 2.83 -4.24
C HIS A 153 8.17 2.60 -5.73
N THR A 154 7.86 1.36 -6.14
CA THR A 154 7.35 1.08 -7.51
C THR A 154 5.91 1.54 -7.77
N LEU A 155 5.20 2.10 -6.78
CA LEU A 155 3.93 2.81 -6.98
C LEU A 155 4.14 4.32 -7.22
N LEU A 156 5.34 4.85 -6.94
CA LEU A 156 5.71 6.26 -7.05
C LEU A 156 6.67 6.52 -8.22
N ALA A 157 7.56 5.57 -8.54
CA ALA A 157 8.43 5.60 -9.70
C ALA A 157 7.65 5.39 -11.02
N GLU A 158 8.05 6.06 -12.10
CA GLU A 158 7.42 5.92 -13.42
C GLU A 158 7.68 4.53 -14.03
N ASP A 159 8.89 4.00 -13.83
CA ASP A 159 9.31 2.69 -14.34
C ASP A 159 10.45 2.06 -13.51
N CYS A 160 10.93 0.88 -13.94
CA CYS A 160 12.09 0.24 -13.32
C CYS A 160 13.40 1.03 -13.54
N GLY A 161 13.53 1.72 -14.67
CA GLY A 161 14.73 2.47 -15.07
C GLY A 161 14.98 3.71 -14.21
N THR A 162 13.94 4.23 -13.56
CA THR A 162 13.98 5.29 -12.55
C THR A 162 15.00 4.99 -11.45
N CYS A 163 15.17 3.70 -11.08
CA CYS A 163 16.16 3.24 -10.11
C CYS A 163 17.23 2.30 -10.72
N HIS A 164 16.83 1.33 -11.56
CA HIS A 164 17.74 0.46 -12.31
C HIS A 164 18.14 1.10 -13.64
N HIS A 165 18.74 2.28 -13.54
CA HIS A 165 19.15 3.06 -14.71
C HIS A 165 20.30 2.40 -15.50
N HIS A 166 20.58 2.92 -16.70
CA HIS A 166 21.75 2.55 -17.53
C HIS A 166 21.93 1.03 -17.78
N SER A 167 20.85 0.25 -17.68
CA SER A 167 20.81 -1.20 -17.80
C SER A 167 20.01 -1.60 -19.05
N GLU A 168 20.33 -2.75 -19.65
CA GLU A 168 19.59 -3.25 -20.81
C GLU A 168 18.12 -3.54 -20.46
N PRO A 169 17.16 -3.39 -21.39
CA PRO A 169 15.73 -3.56 -21.11
C PRO A 169 15.39 -4.91 -20.47
N GLY A 170 14.84 -4.86 -19.26
CA GLY A 170 14.50 -6.05 -18.47
C GLY A 170 15.64 -6.62 -17.62
N GLN A 171 16.81 -5.97 -17.57
CA GLN A 171 17.87 -6.25 -16.61
C GLN A 171 17.81 -5.27 -15.44
N THR A 172 17.89 -5.80 -14.22
CA THR A 172 17.91 -5.03 -12.96
C THR A 172 19.10 -5.47 -12.10
N PRO A 173 20.35 -5.19 -12.54
CA PRO A 173 21.55 -5.55 -11.78
C PRO A 173 21.57 -4.84 -10.42
N ALA A 174 22.30 -5.41 -9.46
CA ALA A 174 22.50 -4.81 -8.16
C ALA A 174 23.40 -3.56 -8.28
N CYS A 175 23.08 -2.50 -7.54
CA CYS A 175 23.81 -1.23 -7.57
C CYS A 175 25.33 -1.40 -7.37
N SER A 176 25.74 -2.42 -6.60
CA SER A 176 27.13 -2.77 -6.32
C SER A 176 27.91 -3.36 -7.51
N GLU A 177 27.25 -3.81 -8.58
CA GLU A 177 27.94 -4.33 -9.77
C GLU A 177 28.65 -3.20 -10.54
N CYS A 178 28.04 -2.01 -10.59
CA CYS A 178 28.63 -0.81 -11.19
C CYS A 178 29.26 0.12 -10.13
N HIS A 179 28.56 0.39 -9.03
CA HIS A 179 28.99 1.35 -8.01
C HIS A 179 29.82 0.73 -6.86
N GLY A 180 30.08 -0.58 -6.88
CA GLY A 180 30.81 -1.27 -5.79
C GLY A 180 32.27 -0.82 -5.60
N ALA A 181 32.85 -0.15 -6.60
CA ALA A 181 34.18 0.44 -6.49
C ALA A 181 34.21 1.67 -5.56
N PRO A 182 35.36 1.98 -4.94
CA PRO A 182 35.61 3.32 -4.39
C PRO A 182 35.46 4.40 -5.47
N PHE A 183 35.02 5.60 -5.08
CA PHE A 183 34.89 6.74 -5.99
C PHE A 183 36.25 7.07 -6.66
N ASP A 184 36.27 7.10 -8.00
CA ASP A 184 37.43 7.51 -8.79
C ASP A 184 37.36 9.02 -9.10
N PRO A 185 38.31 9.85 -8.62
CA PRO A 185 38.38 11.27 -8.97
C PRO A 185 38.50 11.56 -10.48
N LYS A 186 38.81 10.57 -11.32
CA LYS A 186 38.82 10.70 -12.79
C LYS A 186 37.46 10.42 -13.44
N ASN A 187 36.53 9.78 -12.72
CA ASN A 187 35.17 9.49 -13.19
C ASN A 187 34.14 10.13 -12.25
N LEU A 188 34.14 11.47 -12.24
CA LEU A 188 33.29 12.29 -11.36
C LEU A 188 31.78 11.98 -11.48
N ASN A 189 31.36 11.44 -12.63
CA ASN A 189 29.96 11.11 -12.92
C ASN A 189 29.51 9.75 -12.34
N MET A 190 30.44 8.95 -11.80
CA MET A 190 30.15 7.63 -11.23
C MET A 190 30.41 7.61 -9.72
N PRO A 191 29.40 7.89 -8.88
CA PRO A 191 29.56 7.82 -7.43
C PRO A 191 29.82 6.37 -6.98
N GLY A 192 30.65 6.20 -5.94
CA GLY A 192 30.75 4.90 -5.24
C GLY A 192 29.46 4.58 -4.48
N LEU A 193 29.24 3.30 -4.12
CA LEU A 193 27.96 2.73 -3.69
C LEU A 193 27.19 3.54 -2.63
N LYS A 194 27.88 4.08 -1.61
CA LYS A 194 27.25 4.94 -0.61
C LYS A 194 26.68 6.23 -1.24
N GLY A 195 27.44 6.87 -2.13
CA GLY A 195 26.99 8.05 -2.86
C GLY A 195 25.81 7.75 -3.77
N ALA A 196 25.83 6.60 -4.46
CA ALA A 196 24.72 6.17 -5.31
C ALA A 196 23.40 6.02 -4.52
N TYR A 197 23.41 5.30 -3.38
CA TYR A 197 22.22 5.18 -2.53
C TYR A 197 21.75 6.53 -1.96
N HIS A 198 22.68 7.35 -1.46
CA HIS A 198 22.32 8.66 -0.90
C HIS A 198 21.70 9.58 -1.96
N LEU A 199 22.29 9.67 -3.16
CA LEU A 199 21.76 10.52 -4.24
C LEU A 199 20.40 10.02 -4.73
N GLN A 200 20.24 8.72 -4.96
CA GLN A 200 19.00 8.14 -5.45
C GLN A 200 17.84 8.32 -4.45
N CYS A 201 18.04 7.92 -3.19
CA CYS A 201 16.98 7.96 -2.19
C CYS A 201 16.70 9.39 -1.71
N MET A 202 17.74 10.14 -1.32
CA MET A 202 17.54 11.49 -0.76
C MET A 202 17.17 12.51 -1.83
N GLY A 203 17.62 12.35 -3.08
CA GLY A 203 17.25 13.23 -4.18
C GLY A 203 15.75 13.18 -4.46
N CYS A 204 15.20 11.98 -4.70
CA CYS A 204 13.77 11.78 -4.90
C CYS A 204 12.95 12.26 -3.69
N HIS A 205 13.37 11.95 -2.46
CA HIS A 205 12.69 12.44 -1.25
C HIS A 205 12.70 13.98 -1.10
N GLN A 206 13.77 14.65 -1.54
CA GLN A 206 13.87 16.12 -1.55
C GLN A 206 13.01 16.73 -2.65
N GLU A 207 13.01 16.16 -3.85
CA GLU A 207 12.22 16.62 -5.00
C GLU A 207 10.71 16.44 -4.80
N MET A 208 10.30 15.38 -4.09
CA MET A 208 8.91 15.10 -3.72
C MET A 208 8.50 15.66 -2.34
N GLU A 209 9.38 16.41 -1.67
CA GLU A 209 9.21 16.92 -0.29
C GLU A 209 8.67 15.88 0.72
N SER A 210 9.03 14.60 0.54
CA SER A 210 8.44 13.47 1.27
C SER A 210 9.42 12.31 1.49
N GLY A 211 9.25 11.60 2.61
CA GLY A 211 10.15 10.51 3.01
C GLY A 211 11.41 10.97 3.76
N PRO A 212 12.20 10.02 4.31
CA PRO A 212 13.33 10.32 5.17
C PRO A 212 14.52 10.97 4.44
N THR A 213 15.09 12.00 5.05
CA THR A 213 16.31 12.68 4.57
C THR A 213 17.35 12.91 5.68
N GLY A 214 17.01 12.65 6.94
CA GLY A 214 17.92 12.71 8.07
C GLY A 214 18.88 11.53 8.13
N CYS A 215 20.13 11.80 8.56
CA CYS A 215 21.26 10.89 8.40
C CYS A 215 21.14 9.52 9.10
N ASN A 216 20.20 9.37 10.04
CA ASN A 216 19.98 8.14 10.82
C ASN A 216 18.59 7.51 10.58
N GLU A 217 17.76 8.09 9.69
CA GLU A 217 16.37 7.66 9.49
C GLU A 217 16.26 6.38 8.66
N CYS A 218 17.15 6.20 7.67
CA CYS A 218 17.23 4.98 6.86
C CYS A 218 18.13 3.90 7.47
N HIS A 219 19.22 4.29 8.14
CA HIS A 219 20.19 3.39 8.78
C HIS A 219 20.96 4.08 9.90
N ALA A 220 21.32 3.35 10.95
CA ALA A 220 22.30 3.80 11.93
C ALA A 220 23.73 3.45 11.49
N LYS A 221 24.72 4.27 11.84
CA LYS A 221 26.14 3.87 11.73
C LYS A 221 26.49 2.90 12.86
N LYS A 222 27.15 1.78 12.55
CA LYS A 222 27.63 0.84 13.57
C LYS A 222 28.70 1.50 14.43
N VAL A 223 28.45 1.54 15.74
CA VAL A 223 29.46 1.92 16.74
C VAL A 223 30.55 0.86 16.74
N SER A 224 31.76 1.25 16.36
CA SER A 224 32.93 0.39 16.45
C SER A 224 33.16 0.02 17.91
N GLN A 225 32.97 -1.26 18.25
CA GLN A 225 33.41 -1.86 19.51
C GLN A 225 34.93 -1.66 19.62
N LYS A 226 35.35 -0.58 20.28
CA LYS A 226 36.75 -0.28 20.54
C LYS A 226 37.21 -1.26 21.60
N THR A 227 37.80 -2.37 21.16
CA THR A 227 38.29 -3.44 22.04
C THR A 227 39.21 -2.83 23.09
N ALA A 228 38.83 -2.93 24.36
CA ALA A 228 39.72 -2.67 25.48
C ALA A 228 40.84 -3.72 25.43
N ARG A 229 42.02 -3.30 24.96
CA ARG A 229 43.28 -3.95 25.28
C ARG A 229 44.16 -2.86 25.86
N ASP A 230 44.03 -2.72 27.18
CA ASP A 230 44.71 -1.70 27.97
C ASP A 230 46.23 -1.82 27.88
N GLU A 231 46.89 -0.74 28.32
CA GLU A 231 48.34 -0.61 28.38
C GLU A 231 48.93 -1.52 29.48
N MET A 232 49.94 -2.33 29.12
CA MET A 232 50.87 -3.00 30.02
C MET A 232 52.15 -3.40 29.26
#